data_AF-A0A537JVC6-F1
#
_entry.id   AF-A0A537JVC6-F1
#
_cell.length_a   1.000
_cell.length_b   1.000
_cell.length_c   1.000
_cell.angle_alpha   90.00
_cell.angle_beta   90.00
_cell.angle_gamma   90.00
#
_symmetry.space_group_name_H-M   'P 1'
#
loop_
_entity.id
_entity.type
_entity.pdbx_description
1 polymer ?
#
loop_
_entity_poly.entity_id
_entity_poly.type
_entity_poly.pdbx_seq_one_letter_code
_entity_poly.pdbx_strand_id
1 'polypeptide(L)'
;MQIGRSHKWYYDKGEWKDKKITPDLWEIRYAVTKRRAGKAPKGSGAPVGTGYHWYILAHQEVLKLNEDDYTTVLSGLKYKIAHKRAANWSASVSTQRKTLLKFLKEMVAQLEKEPVPIKFTYLDVEYKGEGVPVPGTCNNGVCYDLEINLNGRHVGMLHRLKNSWKIEGVDDEKFVNAIGDVVTLWYE
;
A
#
# COMPACT_ATOMS: atom_id res chain seq x y z
N MET A 1 -14.07 7.17 -4.99
CA MET A 1 -13.55 6.66 -6.26
C MET A 1 -14.04 5.24 -6.42
N GLN A 2 -14.18 4.78 -7.66
CA GLN A 2 -14.33 3.34 -7.93
C GLN A 2 -13.05 2.61 -7.49
N ILE A 3 -13.20 1.34 -7.11
CA ILE A 3 -12.08 0.45 -6.77
C ILE A 3 -11.14 0.34 -7.99
N GLY A 4 -9.83 0.28 -7.76
CA GLY A 4 -8.80 0.22 -8.80
C GLY A 4 -8.37 1.56 -9.40
N ARG A 5 -9.01 2.69 -9.05
CA ARG A 5 -8.56 4.02 -9.49
C ARG A 5 -7.55 4.64 -8.52
N SER A 6 -6.50 5.25 -9.08
CA SER A 6 -5.47 5.96 -8.33
C SER A 6 -5.71 7.48 -8.30
N HIS A 7 -5.12 8.14 -7.30
CA HIS A 7 -4.98 9.59 -7.29
C HIS A 7 -3.51 9.93 -7.14
N LYS A 8 -3.03 10.87 -7.97
CA LYS A 8 -1.73 11.49 -7.80
C LYS A 8 -1.87 12.82 -7.03
N TRP A 9 -1.09 12.96 -5.97
CA TRP A 9 -1.04 14.16 -5.13
C TRP A 9 0.39 14.67 -5.08
N TYR A 10 0.54 15.99 -5.15
CA TYR A 10 1.79 16.67 -4.81
C TYR A 10 1.67 17.23 -3.41
N TYR A 11 2.58 16.82 -2.54
CA TYR A 11 2.69 17.37 -1.20
C TYR A 11 3.59 18.61 -1.28
N ASP A 12 3.26 19.67 -0.55
CA ASP A 12 4.15 20.81 -0.45
C ASP A 12 5.43 20.40 0.29
N LYS A 13 6.37 21.33 0.49
CA LYS A 13 7.49 21.08 1.41
C LYS A 13 6.94 20.86 2.82
N GLY A 14 6.86 19.60 3.23
CA GLY A 14 6.40 19.20 4.55
C GLY A 14 7.53 19.12 5.56
N GLU A 15 7.19 19.19 6.83
CA GLU A 15 8.15 18.99 7.92
C GLU A 15 8.00 17.55 8.43
N TRP A 16 9.07 16.76 8.31
CA TRP A 16 9.18 15.46 8.96
C TRP A 16 9.82 15.64 10.33
N LYS A 17 9.12 15.21 11.37
CA LYS A 17 9.62 15.13 12.72
C LYS A 17 9.51 13.69 13.18
N ASP A 18 10.61 13.13 13.63
CA ASP A 18 10.57 11.90 14.40
C ASP A 18 11.20 12.12 15.78
N LYS A 19 10.73 11.30 16.71
CA LYS A 19 11.24 11.28 18.08
C LYS A 19 11.35 9.83 18.49
N LYS A 20 12.56 9.40 18.83
CA LYS A 20 12.80 8.07 19.39
C LYS A 20 12.09 7.96 20.75
N ILE A 21 11.21 6.97 20.89
CA ILE A 21 10.42 6.70 22.11
C ILE A 21 11.04 5.52 22.87
N THR A 22 11.47 4.47 22.17
CA THR A 22 12.22 3.33 22.72
C THR A 22 13.36 2.94 21.76
N PRO A 23 14.24 1.97 22.09
CA PRO A 23 15.33 1.55 21.19
C PRO A 23 14.88 1.24 19.76
N ASP A 24 13.68 0.68 19.59
CA ASP A 24 13.14 0.22 18.31
C ASP A 24 11.82 0.91 17.92
N LEU A 25 11.41 1.97 18.63
CA LEU A 25 10.17 2.70 18.36
C LEU A 25 10.40 4.20 18.26
N TRP A 26 9.90 4.80 17.19
CA TRP A 26 9.88 6.24 16.97
C TRP A 26 8.44 6.71 16.81
N GLU A 27 8.12 7.84 17.42
CA GLU A 27 6.96 8.63 17.05
C GLU A 27 7.34 9.43 15.80
N ILE A 28 6.51 9.35 14.75
CA ILE A 28 6.69 10.14 13.54
C ILE A 28 5.53 11.11 13.38
N ARG A 29 5.83 12.32 12.92
CA ARG A 29 4.86 13.33 12.55
C ARG A 29 5.30 13.98 11.25
N TYR A 30 4.44 13.85 10.24
CA TYR A 30 4.56 14.57 8.98
C TYR A 30 3.28 15.36 8.74
N ALA A 31 3.39 16.67 8.57
CA ALA A 31 2.25 17.54 8.36
C ALA A 31 2.53 18.53 7.22
N VAL A 32 1.62 18.55 6.25
CA VAL A 32 1.73 19.42 5.09
C VAL A 32 0.39 19.51 4.35
N THR A 33 0.21 20.58 3.58
CA THR A 33 -0.88 20.68 2.60
C THR A 33 -0.53 19.83 1.38
N LYS A 34 -1.53 19.13 0.83
CA LYS A 34 -1.40 18.39 -0.43
C LYS A 34 -2.34 18.92 -1.49
N ARG A 35 -1.92 18.86 -2.75
CA ARG A 35 -2.63 19.37 -3.91
C ARG A 35 -2.86 18.24 -4.92
N ARG A 36 -4.02 18.25 -5.59
CA ARG A 36 -4.27 17.28 -6.67
C ARG A 36 -3.32 17.57 -7.83
N ALA A 37 -2.81 16.53 -8.48
CA ALA A 37 -2.03 16.70 -9.71
C ALA A 37 -2.85 17.30 -10.85
N GLY A 38 -4.15 16.98 -10.91
CA GLY A 38 -5.10 17.56 -11.87
C GLY A 38 -6.25 18.31 -11.17
N LYS A 39 -6.85 19.29 -11.86
CA LYS A 39 -8.03 20.00 -11.35
C LYS A 39 -9.18 19.01 -11.14
N ALA A 40 -9.90 19.16 -10.03
CA ALA A 40 -11.10 18.36 -9.78
C ALA A 40 -12.22 18.79 -10.75
N PRO A 41 -13.00 17.85 -11.31
CA PRO A 41 -14.21 18.17 -12.06
C PRO A 41 -15.17 19.05 -11.25
N LYS A 42 -15.86 19.97 -11.93
CA LYS A 42 -16.80 20.89 -11.27
C LYS A 42 -17.90 20.09 -10.56
N GLY A 43 -18.19 20.43 -9.31
CA GLY A 43 -19.19 19.74 -8.48
C GLY A 43 -18.76 18.37 -7.94
N SER A 44 -17.52 17.94 -8.19
CA SER A 44 -17.00 16.66 -7.70
C SER A 44 -16.20 16.79 -6.40
N GLY A 45 -16.05 15.67 -5.69
CA GLY A 45 -15.28 15.60 -4.45
C GLY A 45 -16.16 15.77 -3.21
N ALA A 46 -15.50 15.80 -2.05
CA ALA A 46 -16.19 16.02 -0.80
C ALA A 46 -16.35 17.51 -0.50
N PRO A 47 -17.42 17.92 0.21
CA PRO A 47 -17.61 19.30 0.62
C PRO A 47 -16.42 19.83 1.43
N VAL A 48 -16.17 21.13 1.31
CA VAL A 48 -15.19 21.84 2.14
C VAL A 48 -15.52 21.61 3.63
N GLY A 49 -14.48 21.38 4.44
CA GLY A 49 -14.63 21.00 5.86
C GLY A 49 -14.76 19.49 6.11
N THR A 50 -14.85 18.66 5.06
CA THR A 50 -14.81 17.20 5.21
C THR A 50 -13.43 16.75 5.70
N GLY A 51 -13.39 16.05 6.83
CA GLY A 51 -12.20 15.42 7.38
C GLY A 51 -12.19 13.92 7.16
N TYR A 52 -10.99 13.33 7.07
CA TYR A 52 -10.83 11.88 6.97
C TYR A 52 -9.83 11.39 7.99
N HIS A 53 -10.17 10.27 8.63
CA HIS A 53 -9.26 9.54 9.50
C HIS A 53 -8.83 8.26 8.79
N TRP A 54 -7.57 8.24 8.39
CA TRP A 54 -6.93 7.12 7.72
C TRP A 54 -5.92 6.49 8.66
N TYR A 55 -5.94 5.17 8.72
CA TYR A 55 -4.83 4.40 9.26
C TYR A 55 -3.98 3.96 8.08
N ILE A 56 -2.66 4.17 8.17
CA ILE A 56 -1.70 3.74 7.14
C ILE A 56 -0.83 2.68 7.80
N LEU A 57 -0.85 1.48 7.24
CA LEU A 57 0.10 0.42 7.54
C LEU A 57 1.05 0.35 6.34
N ALA A 58 2.28 0.80 6.53
CA ALA A 58 3.25 0.85 5.46
C ALA A 58 4.62 0.48 6.02
N HIS A 59 5.44 -0.10 5.17
CA HIS A 59 6.86 -0.26 5.42
C HIS A 59 7.61 0.85 4.68
N GLN A 60 8.71 1.28 5.28
CA GLN A 60 9.57 2.32 4.74
C GLN A 60 10.93 1.70 4.42
N GLU A 61 11.30 1.74 3.15
CA GLU A 61 12.65 1.40 2.72
C GLU A 61 13.45 2.68 2.57
N VAL A 62 14.63 2.70 3.20
CA VAL A 62 15.52 3.86 3.22
C VAL A 62 16.90 3.39 2.79
N LEU A 63 17.47 4.03 1.76
CA LEU A 63 18.83 3.77 1.31
C LEU A 63 19.64 5.06 1.45
N LYS A 64 20.74 5.00 2.19
CA LYS A 64 21.71 6.10 2.25
C LYS A 64 22.41 6.23 0.90
N LEU A 65 22.39 7.40 0.30
CA LEU A 65 23.03 7.69 -0.98
C LEU A 65 24.41 8.33 -0.80
N ASN A 66 24.51 9.28 0.13
CA ASN A 66 25.75 9.98 0.47
C ASN A 66 25.64 10.50 1.92
N GLU A 67 26.52 11.44 2.32
CA GLU A 67 26.58 11.98 3.68
C GLU A 67 25.21 12.48 4.19
N ASP A 68 24.49 13.21 3.35
CA ASP A 68 23.27 13.95 3.71
C ASP A 68 21.99 13.41 3.05
N ASP A 69 22.12 12.62 1.99
CA ASP A 69 20.97 12.18 1.18
C ASP A 69 20.62 10.72 1.42
N TYR A 70 19.31 10.48 1.52
CA TYR A 70 18.71 9.16 1.59
C TYR A 70 17.55 9.09 0.60
N THR A 71 17.40 7.97 -0.12
CA THR A 71 16.10 7.68 -0.74
C THR A 71 15.14 7.22 0.34
N THR A 72 13.85 7.48 0.12
CA THR A 72 12.79 6.99 1.01
C THR A 72 11.63 6.55 0.16
N VAL A 73 11.28 5.28 0.27
CA VAL A 73 10.08 4.70 -0.34
C VAL A 73 9.18 4.26 0.79
N LEU A 74 7.94 4.76 0.80
CA LEU A 74 6.90 4.32 1.74
C LEU A 74 5.82 3.60 0.94
N SER A 75 5.72 2.29 1.13
CA SER A 75 4.78 1.42 0.43
C SER A 75 3.90 0.70 1.43
N GLY A 76 2.61 0.58 1.13
CA GLY A 76 1.69 -0.19 1.96
C GLY A 76 0.23 0.18 1.80
N LEU A 77 -0.56 -0.23 2.79
CA LEU A 77 -2.00 -0.18 2.77
C LEU A 77 -2.53 1.01 3.55
N LYS A 78 -3.58 1.62 3.00
CA LYS A 78 -4.29 2.74 3.63
C LYS A 78 -5.75 2.37 3.85
N TYR A 79 -6.14 2.28 5.11
CA TYR A 79 -7.47 1.82 5.51
C TYR A 79 -8.32 2.98 6.06
N LYS A 80 -9.57 3.08 5.59
CA LYS A 80 -10.51 4.12 6.05
C LYS A 80 -11.14 3.71 7.36
N ILE A 81 -10.81 4.41 8.44
CA ILE A 81 -11.41 4.13 9.75
C ILE A 81 -12.73 4.89 9.91
N ALA A 82 -12.73 6.18 9.58
CA ALA A 82 -13.92 7.03 9.65
C ALA A 82 -13.80 8.24 8.72
N HIS A 83 -14.92 8.94 8.52
CA HIS A 83 -14.95 10.27 7.92
C HIS A 83 -15.77 11.21 8.78
N LYS A 84 -15.42 12.49 8.79
CA LYS A 84 -16.15 13.54 9.48
C LYS A 84 -17.09 14.24 8.49
N ARG A 85 -18.39 14.26 8.81
CA ARG A 85 -19.40 15.11 8.16
C ARG A 85 -19.41 16.49 8.84
N ALA A 86 -20.17 17.45 8.32
CA ALA A 86 -20.16 18.84 8.80
C ALA A 86 -20.17 18.99 10.34
N ALA A 87 -20.94 18.17 11.07
CA ALA A 87 -20.97 18.18 12.52
C ALA A 87 -20.26 16.96 13.17
N ASN A 88 -20.49 15.75 12.64
CA ASN A 88 -20.22 14.50 13.37
C ASN A 88 -19.29 13.54 12.61
N TRP A 89 -18.52 12.75 13.37
CA TRP A 89 -17.79 11.60 12.83
C TRP A 89 -18.75 10.47 12.45
N SER A 90 -18.40 9.71 11.41
CA SER A 90 -19.20 8.58 10.93
C SER A 90 -19.20 7.37 11.88
N ALA A 91 -18.36 7.38 12.90
CA ALA A 91 -18.25 6.33 13.91
C ALA A 91 -17.70 6.91 15.23
N SER A 92 -18.16 6.38 16.36
CA SER A 92 -17.59 6.71 17.68
C SER A 92 -16.13 6.26 17.79
N VAL A 93 -15.36 6.85 18.71
CA VAL A 93 -13.95 6.47 18.94
C VAL A 93 -13.82 4.97 19.29
N SER A 94 -14.75 4.44 20.10
CA SER A 94 -14.77 3.01 20.45
C SER A 94 -14.99 2.12 19.22
N THR A 95 -15.92 2.50 18.34
CA THR A 95 -16.15 1.79 17.08
C THR A 95 -14.95 1.87 16.15
N GLN A 96 -14.34 3.05 16.00
CA GLN A 96 -13.11 3.24 15.21
C GLN A 96 -12.00 2.29 15.67
N ARG A 97 -11.79 2.16 16.99
CA ARG A 97 -10.81 1.22 17.56
C ARG A 97 -11.15 -0.24 17.26
N LYS A 98 -12.41 -0.65 17.40
CA LYS A 98 -12.82 -2.03 17.08
C LYS A 98 -12.62 -2.35 15.60
N THR A 99 -12.94 -1.41 14.72
CA THR A 99 -12.71 -1.52 13.28
C THR A 99 -11.22 -1.68 12.96
N LEU A 100 -10.35 -0.87 13.58
CA LEU A 100 -8.91 -1.02 13.43
C LEU A 100 -8.41 -2.38 13.93
N LEU A 101 -8.87 -2.82 15.11
CA LEU A 101 -8.46 -4.11 15.67
C LEU A 101 -8.85 -5.28 14.75
N LYS A 102 -10.05 -5.23 14.16
CA LYS A 102 -10.48 -6.24 13.20
C LYS A 102 -9.54 -6.29 11.99
N PHE A 103 -9.26 -5.13 11.39
CA PHE A 103 -8.34 -5.02 10.26
C PHE A 103 -6.95 -5.58 10.62
N LEU A 104 -6.38 -5.20 11.76
CA LEU A 104 -5.07 -5.70 12.19
C LEU A 104 -5.05 -7.21 12.42
N LYS A 105 -6.11 -7.80 13.00
CA LYS A 105 -6.21 -9.25 13.16
C LYS A 105 -6.30 -9.98 11.82
N GLU A 106 -7.02 -9.41 10.86
CA GLU A 106 -7.06 -9.94 9.49
C GLU A 106 -5.68 -9.85 8.83
N MET A 107 -4.91 -8.76 9.04
CA MET A 107 -3.52 -8.68 8.58
C MET A 107 -2.65 -9.78 9.20
N VAL A 108 -2.71 -9.95 10.52
CA VAL A 108 -1.91 -10.97 11.23
C VAL A 108 -2.22 -12.36 10.70
N ALA A 109 -3.50 -12.72 10.64
CA ALA A 109 -3.94 -14.00 10.11
C ALA A 109 -3.52 -14.24 8.65
N GLN A 110 -3.21 -13.17 7.91
CA GLN A 110 -2.71 -13.24 6.55
C GLN A 110 -1.20 -13.39 6.48
N LEU A 111 -0.47 -12.65 7.30
CA LEU A 111 0.99 -12.77 7.43
C LEU A 111 1.39 -14.15 7.99
N GLU A 112 0.52 -14.78 8.76
CA GLU A 112 0.70 -16.15 9.26
C GLU A 112 0.44 -17.22 8.18
N LYS A 113 -0.21 -16.89 7.06
CA LYS A 113 -0.41 -17.84 5.96
C LYS A 113 0.85 -17.98 5.15
N GLU A 114 1.04 -19.17 4.60
CA GLU A 114 2.14 -19.44 3.68
C GLU A 114 2.00 -18.55 2.44
N PRO A 115 3.04 -17.75 2.11
CA PRO A 115 3.00 -16.88 0.96
C PRO A 115 3.15 -17.68 -0.34
N VAL A 116 2.76 -17.08 -1.46
CA VAL A 116 2.92 -17.72 -2.77
C VAL A 116 4.41 -17.73 -3.12
N PRO A 117 5.06 -18.89 -3.28
CA PRO A 117 6.45 -18.93 -3.67
C PRO A 117 6.59 -18.45 -5.12
N ILE A 118 7.52 -17.52 -5.37
CA ILE A 118 7.75 -16.98 -6.71
C ILE A 118 9.16 -17.34 -7.14
N LYS A 119 9.26 -18.01 -8.29
CA LYS A 119 10.53 -18.33 -8.92
C LYS A 119 10.40 -18.29 -10.44
N PHE A 120 11.21 -17.47 -11.10
CA PHE A 120 11.27 -17.39 -12.56
C PHE A 120 12.60 -16.77 -13.02
N THR A 121 12.89 -16.91 -14.32
CA THR A 121 14.03 -16.25 -14.96
C THR A 121 13.52 -15.18 -15.90
N TYR A 122 14.10 -13.99 -15.84
CA TYR A 122 13.77 -12.87 -16.74
C TYR A 122 15.02 -12.10 -17.10
N LEU A 123 15.28 -11.93 -18.41
CA LEU A 123 16.50 -11.29 -18.94
C LEU A 123 17.79 -11.86 -18.29
N ASP A 124 17.90 -13.18 -18.26
CA ASP A 124 19.03 -13.94 -17.70
C ASP A 124 19.29 -13.73 -16.19
N VAL A 125 18.35 -13.11 -15.48
CA VAL A 125 18.38 -12.97 -14.01
C VAL A 125 17.36 -13.92 -13.39
N GLU A 126 17.82 -14.72 -12.43
CA GLU A 126 16.94 -15.55 -11.60
C GLU A 126 16.30 -14.69 -10.50
N TYR A 127 14.96 -14.70 -10.46
CA TYR A 127 14.17 -14.06 -9.42
C TYR A 127 13.59 -15.13 -8.52
N LYS A 128 13.84 -15.00 -7.23
CA LYS A 128 13.32 -15.85 -6.16
C LYS A 128 12.69 -14.96 -5.08
N GLY A 129 11.55 -15.38 -4.57
CA GLY A 129 10.96 -14.74 -3.40
C GLY A 129 9.54 -15.20 -3.21
N GLU A 130 8.68 -14.26 -2.86
CA GLU A 130 7.33 -14.57 -2.42
C GLU A 130 6.34 -13.45 -2.73
N GLY A 131 5.10 -13.86 -2.98
CA GLY A 131 3.94 -12.99 -3.03
C GLY A 131 3.10 -13.19 -1.77
N VAL A 132 3.06 -12.18 -0.91
CA VAL A 132 2.20 -12.19 0.27
C VAL A 132 0.83 -11.68 -0.15
N PRO A 133 -0.25 -12.48 -0.04
CA PRO A 133 -1.57 -12.01 -0.44
C PRO A 133 -1.94 -10.69 0.25
N VAL A 134 -2.72 -9.83 -0.40
CA VAL A 134 -3.24 -8.61 0.22
C VAL A 134 -4.58 -8.87 0.91
N PRO A 135 -4.81 -8.40 2.15
CA PRO A 135 -6.04 -8.75 2.83
C PRO A 135 -7.30 -8.14 2.24
N GLY A 136 -8.35 -8.94 2.19
CA GLY A 136 -9.65 -8.57 1.64
C GLY A 136 -9.71 -8.53 0.10
N THR A 137 -8.65 -8.94 -0.60
CA THR A 137 -8.64 -9.06 -2.07
C THR A 137 -8.84 -10.49 -2.56
N CYS A 138 -8.68 -11.48 -1.68
CA CYS A 138 -8.88 -12.89 -2.00
C CYS A 138 -10.36 -13.22 -2.21
N ASN A 139 -10.66 -14.05 -3.21
CA ASN A 139 -11.99 -14.59 -3.46
C ASN A 139 -11.92 -16.12 -3.59
N ASN A 140 -12.72 -16.83 -2.80
CA ASN A 140 -12.77 -18.30 -2.75
C ASN A 140 -11.39 -18.97 -2.59
N GLY A 141 -10.51 -18.40 -1.75
CA GLY A 141 -9.17 -18.93 -1.50
C GLY A 141 -8.10 -18.52 -2.52
N VAL A 142 -8.49 -17.87 -3.62
CA VAL A 142 -7.59 -17.36 -4.65
C VAL A 142 -7.30 -15.88 -4.41
N CYS A 143 -6.03 -15.50 -4.33
CA CYS A 143 -5.60 -14.13 -4.07
C CYS A 143 -4.70 -13.64 -5.21
N TYR A 144 -5.23 -12.81 -6.10
CA TYR A 144 -4.43 -12.28 -7.20
C TYR A 144 -3.75 -10.94 -6.88
N ASP A 145 -4.17 -10.24 -5.84
CA ASP A 145 -3.47 -9.04 -5.40
C ASP A 145 -2.49 -9.41 -4.29
N LEU A 146 -1.18 -9.26 -4.54
CA LEU A 146 -0.11 -9.71 -3.65
C LEU A 146 0.96 -8.61 -3.49
N GLU A 147 1.53 -8.49 -2.29
CA GLU A 147 2.79 -7.77 -2.06
C GLU A 147 3.95 -8.67 -2.50
N ILE A 148 4.73 -8.20 -3.48
CA ILE A 148 5.79 -8.98 -4.09
C ILE A 148 7.15 -8.60 -3.49
N ASN A 149 7.85 -9.59 -2.98
CA ASN A 149 9.23 -9.48 -2.53
C ASN A 149 10.09 -10.44 -3.36
N LEU A 150 11.08 -9.92 -4.08
CA LEU A 150 12.00 -10.71 -4.91
C LEU A 150 13.44 -10.36 -4.59
N ASN A 151 14.29 -11.38 -4.47
CA ASN A 151 15.72 -11.27 -4.21
C ASN A 151 16.04 -10.35 -3.00
N GLY A 152 15.22 -10.44 -1.94
CA GLY A 152 15.37 -9.66 -0.71
C GLY A 152 14.93 -8.20 -0.80
N ARG A 153 14.24 -7.81 -1.89
CA ARG A 153 13.73 -6.45 -2.08
C ARG A 153 12.22 -6.44 -2.25
N HIS A 154 11.58 -5.41 -1.71
CA HIS A 154 10.17 -5.16 -1.98
C HIS A 154 10.01 -4.57 -3.39
N VAL A 155 9.29 -5.27 -4.25
CA VAL A 155 9.05 -4.85 -5.64
C VAL A 155 7.82 -3.97 -5.74
N GLY A 156 6.77 -4.29 -4.98
CA GLY A 156 5.52 -3.53 -4.93
C GLY A 156 4.30 -4.45 -4.87
N MET A 157 3.11 -3.85 -4.89
CA MET A 157 1.84 -4.57 -4.92
C MET A 157 1.46 -4.93 -6.35
N LEU A 158 1.40 -6.23 -6.64
CA LEU A 158 0.87 -6.80 -7.87
C LEU A 158 -0.66 -6.75 -7.85
N HIS A 159 -1.24 -6.31 -8.95
CA HIS A 159 -2.68 -6.28 -9.17
C HIS A 159 -3.06 -7.04 -10.42
N ARG A 160 -4.12 -7.84 -10.33
CA ARG A 160 -4.72 -8.47 -11.52
C ARG A 160 -5.66 -7.51 -12.22
N LEU A 161 -5.36 -7.25 -13.49
CA LEU A 161 -6.27 -6.59 -14.43
C LEU A 161 -7.04 -7.66 -15.22
N LYS A 162 -7.98 -7.21 -16.06
CA LYS A 162 -8.86 -8.12 -16.82
C LYS A 162 -8.07 -9.17 -17.62
N ASN A 163 -7.00 -8.76 -18.29
CA ASN A 163 -6.18 -9.60 -19.17
C ASN A 163 -4.66 -9.42 -18.94
N SER A 164 -4.25 -8.76 -17.85
CA SER A 164 -2.85 -8.41 -17.62
C SER A 164 -2.58 -8.17 -16.13
N TRP A 165 -1.33 -7.83 -15.81
CA TRP A 165 -0.87 -7.55 -14.47
C TRP A 165 -0.29 -6.13 -14.35
N LYS A 166 -0.31 -5.56 -13.15
CA LYS A 166 0.26 -4.24 -12.89
C LYS A 166 0.91 -4.16 -11.52
N ILE A 167 2.10 -3.56 -11.45
CA ILE A 167 2.71 -3.04 -10.22
C ILE A 167 2.89 -1.53 -10.42
N GLU A 168 2.35 -0.71 -9.52
CA GLU A 168 2.51 0.75 -9.63
C GLU A 168 3.99 1.13 -9.42
N GLY A 169 4.56 1.89 -10.35
CA GLY A 169 5.97 2.31 -10.29
C GLY A 169 6.96 1.36 -10.97
N VAL A 170 6.49 0.27 -11.59
CA VAL A 170 7.30 -0.63 -12.42
C VAL A 170 6.83 -0.53 -13.87
N ASP A 171 7.68 0.03 -14.73
CA ASP A 171 7.33 0.28 -16.14
C ASP A 171 7.55 -0.94 -17.05
N ASP A 172 8.30 -1.95 -16.59
CA ASP A 172 8.52 -3.19 -17.36
C ASP A 172 7.31 -4.13 -17.25
N GLU A 173 6.37 -3.98 -18.18
CA GLU A 173 5.16 -4.81 -18.25
C GLU A 173 5.45 -6.30 -18.44
N LYS A 174 6.53 -6.67 -19.14
CA LYS A 174 6.86 -8.09 -19.39
C LYS A 174 7.35 -8.75 -18.11
N PHE A 175 8.16 -8.04 -17.34
CA PHE A 175 8.58 -8.47 -16.00
C PHE A 175 7.37 -8.66 -15.08
N VAL A 176 6.46 -7.67 -15.05
CA VAL A 176 5.25 -7.74 -14.21
C VAL A 176 4.33 -8.89 -14.61
N ASN A 177 4.16 -9.14 -15.91
CA ASN A 177 3.37 -10.28 -16.38
C ASN A 177 4.05 -11.62 -16.04
N ALA A 178 5.38 -11.73 -16.14
CA ALA A 178 6.10 -12.94 -15.74
C ALA A 178 5.87 -13.32 -14.27
N ILE A 179 5.85 -12.32 -13.36
CA ILE A 179 5.47 -12.53 -11.95
C ILE A 179 4.04 -13.05 -11.86
N GLY A 180 3.13 -12.39 -12.57
CA GLY A 180 1.72 -12.72 -12.57
C GLY A 180 1.41 -14.12 -13.11
N ASP A 181 2.14 -14.59 -14.12
CA ASP A 181 1.98 -15.93 -14.68
C ASP A 181 2.36 -17.01 -13.65
N VAL A 182 3.43 -16.80 -12.87
CA VAL A 182 3.79 -17.70 -11.75
C VAL A 182 2.68 -17.73 -10.70
N VAL A 183 2.11 -16.56 -10.36
CA VAL A 183 1.00 -16.46 -9.41
C VAL A 183 -0.25 -17.18 -9.93
N THR A 184 -0.59 -17.04 -11.22
CA THR A 184 -1.71 -17.78 -11.81
C THR A 184 -1.50 -19.28 -11.70
N LEU A 185 -0.33 -19.78 -12.09
CA LEU A 185 0.00 -21.21 -12.03
C LEU A 185 -0.05 -21.80 -10.62
N TRP A 186 0.18 -20.99 -9.58
CA TRP A 186 0.08 -21.44 -8.19
C TRP A 186 -1.36 -21.74 -7.75
N TYR A 187 -2.33 -21.02 -8.31
CA TYR A 187 -3.75 -21.15 -7.93
C TYR A 187 -4.56 -22.06 -8.86
N GLU A 188 -3.94 -22.57 -9.94
CA GLU A 188 -4.49 -23.59 -10.85
C GLU A 188 -4.18 -25.00 -10.35
#